data_AF-A0A4U8SIL3-F1
#
_entry.id   AF-A0A4U8SIL3-F1
#
_cell.length_a   1.000
_cell.length_b   1.000
_cell.length_c   1.000
_cell.angle_alpha   90.00
_cell.angle_beta   90.00
_cell.angle_gamma   90.00
#
_symmetry.space_group_name_H-M   'P 1'
#
loop_
_entity.id
_entity.type
_entity.pdbx_description
1 polymer ?
#
loop_
_entity_poly.entity_id
_entity_poly.type
_entity_poly.pdbx_seq_one_letter_code
_entity_poly.pdbx_strand_id
1 'polypeptide(L)'
;MIADIGGQKVSVPSEVRIARKGAVIRVLNEDNPCYEDSKLVVAGQDEISWWFWGNILTGGTLGSLTDYVVGSMWVYSNPNFIIPTKKKTQCK
;
A
#
# COMPACT_ATOMS: atom_id res chain seq x y z
N MET A 1 17.93 -3.67 -7.40
CA MET A 1 17.59 -2.96 -6.14
C MET A 1 16.58 -3.81 -5.41
N ILE A 2 16.75 -3.96 -4.10
CA ILE A 2 15.88 -4.80 -3.27
C ILE A 2 14.99 -3.91 -2.42
N ALA A 3 13.69 -4.19 -2.38
CA ALA A 3 12.75 -3.58 -1.45
C ALA A 3 12.19 -4.66 -0.51
N ASP A 4 12.05 -4.32 0.76
CA ASP A 4 11.28 -5.11 1.73
C ASP A 4 9.82 -4.65 1.68
N ILE A 5 8.94 -5.56 1.27
CA ILE A 5 7.51 -5.33 1.12
C ILE A 5 6.79 -6.29 2.08
N GLY A 6 6.35 -5.77 3.22
CA GLY A 6 5.66 -6.59 4.23
C GLY A 6 6.49 -7.75 4.78
N GLY A 7 7.82 -7.61 4.86
CA GLY A 7 8.74 -8.65 5.32
C GLY A 7 9.34 -9.52 4.21
N GLN A 8 8.93 -9.32 2.94
CA GLN A 8 9.47 -10.05 1.80
C GLN A 8 10.45 -9.19 1.00
N LYS A 9 11.64 -9.72 0.74
CA LYS A 9 12.65 -9.08 -0.12
C LYS A 9 12.31 -9.31 -1.58
N VAL A 10 12.12 -8.21 -2.32
CA VAL A 10 11.70 -8.21 -3.72
C VAL A 10 12.68 -7.41 -4.56
N SER A 11 13.13 -7.97 -5.68
CA SER A 11 13.90 -7.21 -6.67
C SER A 11 12.99 -6.32 -7.51
N VAL A 12 13.18 -5.01 -7.47
CA VAL A 12 12.36 -4.02 -8.21
C VAL A 12 13.06 -3.53 -9.51
N PRO A 13 12.30 -3.11 -10.54
CA PRO A 13 10.83 -3.08 -10.62
C PRO A 13 10.23 -4.49 -10.76
N SER A 14 9.12 -4.74 -10.05
CA SER A 14 8.41 -6.02 -10.07
C SER A 14 6.95 -5.81 -9.67
N GLU A 15 6.05 -6.66 -10.19
CA GLU A 15 4.66 -6.72 -9.77
C GLU A 15 4.53 -7.57 -8.52
N VAL A 16 4.00 -6.98 -7.45
CA VAL A 16 3.81 -7.67 -6.17
C VAL A 16 2.42 -7.43 -5.61
N ARG A 17 1.89 -8.45 -4.94
CA ARG A 17 0.63 -8.35 -4.20
C ARG A 17 0.91 -7.75 -2.82
N ILE A 18 0.44 -6.54 -2.59
CA ILE A 18 0.50 -5.90 -1.26
C ILE A 18 -0.82 -6.03 -0.51
N ALA A 19 -0.73 -6.05 0.82
CA ALA A 19 -1.92 -6.01 1.67
C ALA A 19 -2.73 -4.73 1.41
N ARG A 20 -4.05 -4.87 1.41
CA ARG A 20 -5.00 -3.79 1.11
C ARG A 20 -4.83 -2.56 2.04
N LYS A 21 -4.41 -2.74 3.30
CA LYS A 21 -4.28 -1.63 4.26
C LYS A 21 -2.93 -1.65 4.97
N GLY A 22 -2.28 -0.50 5.04
CA GLY A 22 -1.10 -0.29 5.87
C GLY A 22 0.14 -1.05 5.41
N ALA A 23 0.22 -1.42 4.13
CA ALA A 23 1.43 -2.01 3.59
C ALA A 23 2.59 -1.01 3.73
N VAL A 24 3.70 -1.49 4.27
CA VAL A 24 4.93 -0.71 4.41
C VAL A 24 5.95 -1.28 3.44
N ILE A 25 6.47 -0.42 2.57
CA ILE A 25 7.56 -0.71 1.65
C ILE A 25 8.80 -0.03 2.20
N ARG A 26 9.89 -0.77 2.34
CA ARG A 26 11.18 -0.28 2.84
C ARG A 26 12.26 -0.55 1.82
N VAL A 27 13.18 0.39 1.70
CA VAL A 27 14.46 0.18 1.03
C VAL A 27 15.49 0.35 2.12
N LEU A 28 16.12 -0.75 2.51
CA LEU A 28 17.12 -0.74 3.57
C LEU A 28 18.52 -0.72 2.95
N ASN A 29 19.43 -0.02 3.62
CA ASN A 29 20.80 0.09 3.21
C ASN A 29 21.54 -1.25 3.26
N GLU A 30 21.17 -2.14 4.19
CA GLU A 30 21.74 -3.49 4.27
C GLU A 30 21.60 -4.28 2.96
N ASP A 31 20.49 -4.09 2.26
CA ASP A 31 20.20 -4.74 0.98
C ASP A 31 20.62 -3.88 -0.23
N ASN A 32 20.82 -2.58 0.01
CA ASN A 32 21.13 -1.58 -1.02
C ASN A 32 22.20 -0.62 -0.49
N PRO A 33 23.48 -1.03 -0.46
CA PRO A 33 24.56 -0.27 0.21
C PRO A 33 24.72 1.17 -0.31
N CYS A 34 24.28 1.39 -1.55
CA CYS A 34 24.29 2.68 -2.24
C CYS A 34 23.16 3.66 -1.89
N TYR A 35 22.18 3.26 -1.11
CA TYR A 35 20.97 4.04 -0.83
C TYR A 35 20.78 4.21 0.67
N GLU A 36 20.26 5.38 1.08
CA GLU A 36 19.80 5.61 2.46
C GLU A 36 18.52 4.83 2.73
N ASP A 37 18.31 4.48 4.00
CA ASP A 37 17.08 3.83 4.44
C ASP A 37 15.87 4.70 4.08
N SER A 38 14.93 4.12 3.34
CA SER A 38 13.74 4.81 2.85
C SER A 38 12.50 3.98 3.18
N LYS A 39 11.40 4.64 3.52
CA LYS A 39 10.14 4.01 3.89
C LYS A 39 8.98 4.69 3.18
N LEU A 40 8.15 3.90 2.53
CA LEU A 40 6.87 4.31 1.97
C LEU A 40 5.75 3.55 2.68
N VAL A 41 4.74 4.28 3.16
CA VAL A 41 3.53 3.69 3.73
C VAL A 41 2.41 3.85 2.73
N VAL A 42 1.87 2.73 2.27
CA VAL A 42 0.70 2.72 1.39
C VAL A 42 -0.53 2.94 2.25
N ALA A 43 -1.01 4.19 2.27
CA ALA A 43 -2.28 4.56 2.89
C ALA A 43 -3.41 4.02 2.00
N GLY A 44 -3.80 2.76 2.21
CA GLY A 44 -4.81 2.08 1.40
C GLY A 44 -6.25 2.55 1.61
N GLN A 45 -6.52 3.85 1.65
CA GLN A 45 -7.87 4.38 1.85
C GLN A 45 -8.05 5.66 1.03
N ASP A 46 -8.36 5.51 -0.26
CA ASP A 46 -8.52 6.66 -1.16
C ASP A 46 -9.98 7.16 -1.19
N GLU A 47 -10.97 6.30 -1.51
CA GLU A 47 -12.37 6.76 -1.64
C GLU A 47 -13.41 5.72 -1.19
N ILE A 48 -14.56 6.20 -0.72
CA ILE A 48 -15.74 5.36 -0.40
C ILE A 48 -16.47 5.02 -1.71
N SER A 49 -16.60 3.73 -2.02
CA SER A 49 -17.34 3.20 -3.17
C SER A 49 -18.80 3.65 -3.15
N TRP A 50 -19.30 4.15 -4.28
CA TRP A 50 -20.69 4.61 -4.43
C TRP A 50 -21.74 3.53 -4.06
N TRP A 51 -21.40 2.25 -4.25
CA TRP A 51 -22.27 1.12 -3.89
C TRP A 51 -22.53 1.01 -2.38
N PHE A 52 -21.59 1.47 -1.54
CA PHE A 52 -21.77 1.54 -0.09
C PHE A 52 -22.97 2.42 0.28
N TRP A 53 -23.16 3.54 -0.41
CA TRP A 53 -24.30 4.42 -0.19
C TRP A 53 -25.62 3.78 -0.64
N GLY A 54 -25.60 2.98 -1.71
CA GLY A 54 -26.76 2.22 -2.17
C GLY A 54 -27.27 1.22 -1.12
N ASN A 55 -26.37 0.53 -0.43
CA ASN A 55 -26.70 -0.41 0.64
C ASN A 55 -27.27 0.29 1.89
N ILE A 56 -26.81 1.50 2.22
CA ILE A 56 -27.39 2.31 3.29
C ILE A 56 -28.83 2.72 2.96
N LEU A 57 -29.11 3.09 1.72
CA LEU A 57 -30.41 3.60 1.28
C LEU A 57 -31.47 2.50 1.07
N THR A 58 -31.07 1.28 0.70
CA THR A 58 -32.00 0.21 0.30
C THR A 58 -32.14 -0.95 1.29
N GLY A 59 -31.12 -1.21 2.14
CA GLY A 59 -31.07 -2.40 3.01
C GLY A 59 -31.01 -2.13 4.51
N GLY A 60 -31.00 -0.86 4.94
CA GLY A 60 -30.88 -0.47 6.34
C GLY A 60 -29.47 -0.67 6.95
N THR A 61 -29.28 -0.17 8.17
CA THR A 61 -27.98 -0.03 8.87
C THR A 61 -27.22 -1.35 9.09
N LEU A 62 -27.89 -2.50 9.05
CA LEU A 62 -27.27 -3.80 9.29
C LEU A 62 -26.43 -4.27 8.09
N GLY A 63 -26.88 -4.04 6.86
CA GLY A 63 -26.12 -4.38 5.66
C GLY A 63 -24.83 -3.55 5.52
N SER A 64 -24.91 -2.27 5.90
CA SER A 64 -23.81 -1.30 5.81
C SER A 64 -22.73 -1.51 6.88
N LEU A 65 -23.07 -2.08 8.04
CA LEU A 65 -22.07 -2.50 9.04
C LEU A 65 -21.20 -3.66 8.52
N THR A 66 -21.78 -4.61 7.79
CA THR A 66 -21.04 -5.72 7.18
C THR A 66 -20.04 -5.22 6.12
N ASP A 67 -20.44 -4.27 5.28
CA ASP A 67 -19.55 -3.67 4.28
C ASP A 67 -18.43 -2.81 4.87
N TYR A 68 -18.70 -2.13 6.00
CA TYR A 68 -17.68 -1.40 6.75
C TYR A 68 -16.59 -2.33 7.29
N VAL A 69 -16.99 -3.47 7.87
CA VAL A 69 -16.06 -4.44 8.49
C VAL A 69 -15.20 -5.16 7.44
N VAL A 70 -15.77 -5.48 6.27
CA VAL A 70 -15.07 -6.26 5.23
C VAL A 70 -14.15 -5.37 4.35
N GLY A 71 -14.26 -4.05 4.46
CA GLY A 71 -13.43 -3.11 3.69
C GLY A 71 -13.81 -3.00 2.21
N SER A 72 -14.96 -3.57 1.81
CA SER A 72 -15.59 -3.42 0.49
C SER A 72 -15.99 -1.97 0.18
N MET A 73 -15.98 -1.11 1.20
CA MET A 73 -16.21 0.32 1.07
C MET A 73 -15.08 1.06 0.36
N TRP A 74 -13.83 0.58 0.40
CA TRP A 74 -12.68 1.37 -0.09
C TRP A 74 -12.34 1.05 -1.55
N VAL A 75 -12.28 2.07 -2.40
CA VAL A 75 -11.68 2.02 -3.73
C VAL A 75 -10.20 2.41 -3.59
N TYR A 76 -9.32 1.63 -4.23
CA TYR A 76 -7.87 1.85 -4.24
C TYR A 76 -7.51 2.47 -5.58
N SER A 77 -7.06 3.73 -5.55
CA SER A 77 -6.99 4.55 -6.78
C SER A 77 -5.68 4.39 -7.54
N ASN A 78 -4.64 3.78 -6.94
CA ASN A 78 -3.34 3.68 -7.59
C ASN A 78 -2.65 2.30 -7.40
N PRO A 79 -2.49 1.50 -8.47
CA PRO A 79 -1.72 0.25 -8.43
C PRO A 79 -0.20 0.48 -8.49
N ASN A 80 0.24 1.69 -8.85
CA ASN A 80 1.64 2.03 -9.09
C ASN A 80 2.19 2.90 -7.95
N PHE A 81 3.14 2.37 -7.19
CA PHE A 81 3.82 3.10 -6.13
C PHE A 81 5.23 3.48 -6.54
N ILE A 82 5.58 4.75 -6.37
CA ILE A 82 6.95 5.24 -6.53
C ILE A 82 7.61 5.27 -5.17
N ILE A 83 8.71 4.53 -5.03
CA ILE A 83 9.48 4.48 -3.78
C ILE A 83 10.53 5.61 -3.83
N PRO A 84 10.38 6.69 -3.03
CA PRO A 84 11.40 7.74 -2.99
C PRO A 84 12.67 7.16 -2.36
N THR A 85 13.81 7.31 -3.05
CA THR A 85 15.10 6.86 -2.53
C THR A 85 16.15 7.94 -2.66
N LYS A 86 17.06 7.97 -1.69
CA LYS A 86 18.19 8.90 -1.68
C LYS A 86 19.50 8.13 -1.84
N LYS A 87 20.22 8.41 -2.93
CA LYS A 87 21.52 7.81 -3.20
C LYS A 87 22.57 8.42 -2.27
N LYS A 88 23.42 7.60 -1.68
CA LYS A 88 24.57 8.07 -0.89
C LYS A 88 25.58 8.74 -1.80
N THR A 89 26.21 9.82 -1.30
CA THR A 89 27.22 10.60 -2.04
C THR A 89 28.48 9.79 -2.33
N GLN A 90 28.77 8.78 -1.50
CA GLN A 90 29.87 7.83 -1.71
C GLN A 90 29.31 6.41 -1.76
N CYS A 91 29.05 5.93 -2.97
CA CYS A 91 28.99 4.51 -3.27
C CYS A 91 30.41 4.07 -3.58
N LYS A 92 31.07 3.41 -2.64
CA LYS A 92 32.32 2.69 -2.90
C LYS A 92 32.11 1.22 -2.59
#